data_AF-A0A1R1BT21-F1
#
_entry.id   AF-A0A1R1BT21-F1
#
_cell.length_a   1.000
_cell.length_b   1.000
_cell.length_c   1.000
_cell.angle_alpha   90.00
_cell.angle_beta   90.00
_cell.angle_gamma   90.00
#
_symmetry.space_group_name_H-M   'P 1'
#
loop_
_entity.id
_entity.type
_entity.pdbx_description
1 polymer ?
#
loop_
_entity_poly.entity_id
_entity_poly.type
_entity_poly.pdbx_seq_one_letter_code
_entity_poly.pdbx_strand_id
1 'polypeptide(L)'
;MFLFIEMYANLTSSRELNFIERVTLLNITKILKKVLYERLRELSFVYQDSSSNPWVFVRSRNGYSQEMIEIDRSDWESCTIRCTFQTGSNSISSTKLAEGSIHEWYVYQSKEELHQVLNYFGELVEKYALQWFAEHAVVLSPAPPNYLGTEWIDFMHDFIETNHIKLEDPSSVVILDELIKQEIDQNETYSISFCFGEIIIKRFGAEWEYNKEQGPVLKNIAGNPEFKRSPHELVKKVLESQNQLSLQRYYSDIEFVVEDF
;
A
#
# COMPACT_ATOMS: atom_id res chain seq x y z
N MET A 1 47.68 14.06 -39.51
CA MET A 1 47.02 14.11 -38.18
C MET A 1 45.50 14.02 -38.36
N PHE A 2 44.96 12.95 -38.97
CA PHE A 2 43.51 12.79 -39.16
C PHE A 2 43.11 11.31 -39.40
N LEU A 3 43.84 10.35 -38.83
CA LEU A 3 43.53 8.92 -38.97
C LEU A 3 43.45 8.16 -37.63
N PHE A 4 43.53 8.86 -36.49
CA PHE A 4 43.49 8.23 -35.16
C PHE A 4 42.19 8.48 -34.38
N ILE A 5 41.28 9.31 -34.88
CA ILE A 5 40.02 9.67 -34.18
C ILE A 5 38.84 8.78 -34.61
N GLU A 6 38.78 8.32 -35.85
CA GLU A 6 37.67 7.48 -36.35
C GLU A 6 37.72 6.02 -35.88
N MET A 7 38.90 5.53 -35.47
CA MET A 7 39.02 4.15 -34.98
C MET A 7 38.56 4.01 -33.52
N TYR A 8 38.69 5.07 -32.70
CA TYR A 8 38.21 5.06 -31.32
C TYR A 8 36.69 5.22 -31.22
N ALA A 9 36.07 6.04 -32.08
CA ALA A 9 34.61 6.22 -32.11
C ALA A 9 33.85 4.95 -32.58
N ASN A 10 34.44 4.17 -33.49
CA ASN A 10 33.84 2.91 -33.94
C ASN A 10 34.02 1.76 -32.94
N LEU A 11 35.07 1.78 -32.12
CA LEU A 11 35.30 0.78 -31.05
C LEU A 11 34.40 1.02 -29.82
N THR A 12 34.07 2.27 -29.48
CA THR A 12 33.08 2.59 -28.44
C THR A 12 31.65 2.29 -28.91
N SER A 13 31.29 2.70 -30.14
CA SER A 13 29.98 2.45 -30.72
C SER A 13 29.67 0.94 -30.86
N SER A 14 30.62 0.12 -31.32
CA SER A 14 30.42 -1.33 -31.44
C SER A 14 30.38 -2.07 -30.10
N ARG A 15 31.01 -1.53 -29.03
CA ARG A 15 30.90 -2.07 -27.67
C ARG A 15 29.56 -1.70 -27.03
N GLU A 16 29.09 -0.46 -27.23
CA GLU A 16 27.77 0.01 -26.77
C GLU A 16 26.64 -0.72 -27.48
N LEU A 17 26.73 -0.93 -28.80
CA LEU A 17 25.76 -1.73 -29.57
C LEU A 17 25.73 -3.20 -29.15
N ASN A 18 26.89 -3.85 -28.96
CA ASN A 18 26.96 -5.22 -28.43
C ASN A 18 26.48 -5.31 -26.97
N PHE A 19 26.58 -4.23 -26.19
CA PHE A 19 26.11 -4.18 -24.81
C PHE A 19 24.59 -4.00 -24.76
N ILE A 20 24.03 -3.10 -25.55
CA ILE A 20 22.57 -2.91 -25.70
C ILE A 20 21.90 -4.21 -26.20
N GLU A 21 22.52 -4.92 -27.16
CA GLU A 21 22.05 -6.25 -27.62
C GLU A 21 22.20 -7.36 -26.54
N ARG A 22 23.19 -7.28 -25.64
CA ARG A 22 23.36 -8.24 -24.53
C ARG A 22 22.41 -7.97 -23.36
N VAL A 23 22.10 -6.70 -23.10
CA VAL A 23 21.18 -6.28 -22.03
C VAL A 23 19.72 -6.51 -22.45
N THR A 24 19.37 -6.34 -23.73
CA THR A 24 18.04 -6.71 -24.28
C THR A 24 17.74 -8.21 -24.20
N LEU A 25 18.74 -9.08 -24.01
CA LEU A 25 18.56 -10.52 -23.81
C LEU A 25 18.52 -10.97 -22.33
N LEU A 26 18.87 -10.08 -21.39
CA LEU A 26 18.89 -10.40 -19.97
C LEU A 26 17.47 -10.28 -19.39
N ASN A 27 16.82 -11.42 -19.19
CA ASN A 27 15.57 -11.46 -18.45
C ASN A 27 15.87 -11.28 -16.94
N ILE A 28 16.11 -10.03 -16.52
CA ILE A 28 16.40 -9.62 -15.13
C ILE A 28 15.35 -10.20 -14.19
N THR A 29 14.08 -10.14 -14.61
CA THR A 29 12.93 -10.76 -13.95
C THR A 29 13.18 -12.24 -13.63
N LYS A 30 13.59 -13.05 -14.61
CA LYS A 30 13.88 -14.48 -14.40
C LYS A 30 15.04 -14.71 -13.43
N ILE A 31 16.06 -13.86 -13.48
CA ILE A 31 17.23 -13.94 -12.59
C ILE A 31 16.83 -13.60 -11.16
N LEU A 32 16.10 -12.50 -10.96
CA LEU A 32 15.64 -12.06 -9.65
C LEU A 32 14.72 -13.11 -9.01
N LYS A 33 13.72 -13.63 -9.76
CA LYS A 33 12.89 -14.76 -9.29
C LYS A 33 13.75 -15.96 -8.89
N LYS A 34 14.80 -16.27 -9.65
CA LYS A 34 15.70 -17.39 -9.31
C LYS A 34 16.53 -17.16 -8.04
N VAL A 35 17.01 -15.93 -7.81
CA VAL A 35 17.97 -15.63 -6.74
C VAL A 35 17.28 -15.32 -5.42
N LEU A 36 16.20 -14.53 -5.43
CA LEU A 36 15.59 -14.01 -4.21
C LEU A 36 14.26 -14.66 -3.84
N TYR A 37 13.50 -15.22 -4.78
CA TYR A 37 12.12 -15.62 -4.50
C TYR A 37 12.02 -16.66 -3.39
N GLU A 38 12.73 -17.79 -3.51
CA GLU A 38 12.69 -18.85 -2.48
C GLU A 38 13.27 -18.37 -1.15
N ARG A 39 14.38 -17.62 -1.21
CA ARG A 39 15.06 -17.06 -0.03
C ARG A 39 14.13 -16.14 0.78
N LEU A 40 13.43 -15.23 0.10
CA LEU A 40 12.48 -14.32 0.75
C LEU A 40 11.19 -15.04 1.17
N ARG A 41 10.76 -16.07 0.43
CA ARG A 41 9.60 -16.90 0.81
C ARG A 41 9.83 -17.62 2.13
N GLU A 42 11.03 -18.14 2.38
CA GLU A 42 11.39 -18.77 3.65
C GLU A 42 11.28 -17.78 4.84
N LEU A 43 11.48 -16.49 4.58
CA LEU A 43 11.30 -15.40 5.55
C LEU A 43 9.85 -14.89 5.64
N SER A 44 8.90 -15.60 5.03
CA SER A 44 7.46 -15.27 4.94
C SER A 44 7.13 -14.03 4.11
N PHE A 45 8.03 -13.59 3.24
CA PHE A 45 7.69 -12.58 2.23
C PHE A 45 7.03 -13.22 1.02
N VAL A 46 5.95 -12.60 0.56
CA VAL A 46 5.22 -13.00 -0.65
C VAL A 46 5.52 -11.98 -1.73
N TYR A 47 5.95 -12.46 -2.89
CA TYR A 47 6.10 -11.61 -4.07
C TYR A 47 4.72 -11.17 -4.58
N GLN A 48 4.51 -9.87 -4.68
CA GLN A 48 3.33 -9.31 -5.33
C GLN A 48 3.66 -9.14 -6.81
N ASP A 49 3.14 -10.03 -7.65
CA ASP A 49 3.45 -10.04 -9.09
C ASP A 49 2.80 -8.84 -9.78
N SER A 50 3.54 -7.76 -9.93
CA SER A 50 3.21 -6.67 -10.82
C SER A 50 3.96 -6.84 -12.13
N SER A 51 3.27 -6.70 -13.26
CA SER A 51 3.91 -6.56 -14.58
C SER A 51 4.80 -5.31 -14.66
N SER A 52 4.68 -4.40 -13.70
CA SER A 52 5.41 -3.15 -13.57
C SER A 52 6.64 -3.23 -12.64
N ASN A 53 7.44 -2.18 -12.72
CA ASN A 53 8.48 -1.79 -11.75
C ASN A 53 7.83 -0.93 -10.64
N PRO A 54 8.24 -1.01 -9.36
CA PRO A 54 9.25 -1.89 -8.78
C PRO A 54 8.76 -3.32 -8.56
N TRP A 55 9.70 -4.21 -8.24
CA TRP A 55 9.39 -5.55 -7.76
C TRP A 55 9.20 -5.56 -6.26
N VAL A 56 8.05 -6.02 -5.79
CA VAL A 56 7.67 -5.88 -4.39
C VAL A 56 7.49 -7.24 -3.73
N PHE A 57 8.19 -7.44 -2.62
CA PHE A 57 7.98 -8.56 -1.71
C PHE A 57 7.38 -8.03 -0.42
N VAL A 58 6.25 -8.59 0.00
CA VAL A 58 5.49 -8.11 1.16
C VAL A 58 5.38 -9.19 2.22
N ARG A 59 5.63 -8.82 3.47
CA ARG A 59 5.37 -9.66 4.64
C ARG A 59 4.42 -8.93 5.59
N SER A 60 3.34 -9.60 5.96
CA SER A 60 2.39 -9.10 6.95
C SER A 60 2.60 -9.81 8.28
N ARG A 61 2.66 -9.05 9.37
CA ARG A 61 2.62 -9.57 10.75
C ARG A 61 1.34 -9.07 11.41
N ASN A 62 0.62 -9.96 12.09
CA ASN A 62 -0.64 -9.59 12.74
C ASN A 62 -0.43 -8.43 13.73
N GLY A 63 -1.20 -7.35 13.54
CA GLY A 63 -1.13 -6.15 14.39
C GLY A 63 0.04 -5.21 14.11
N TYR A 64 0.78 -5.39 13.01
CA TYR A 64 1.87 -4.51 12.61
C TYR A 64 1.73 -4.05 11.16
N SER A 65 2.31 -2.89 10.85
CA SER A 65 2.42 -2.39 9.49
C SER A 65 3.10 -3.41 8.58
N GLN A 66 2.66 -3.48 7.32
CA GLN A 66 3.28 -4.33 6.31
C GLN A 66 4.76 -3.98 6.15
N GLU A 67 5.55 -5.00 5.85
CA GLU A 67 6.98 -4.89 5.59
C GLU A 67 7.21 -5.18 4.12
N MET A 68 7.88 -4.26 3.43
CA MET A 68 8.07 -4.33 1.99
C MET A 68 9.55 -4.28 1.65
N ILE A 69 9.95 -5.14 0.72
CA ILE A 69 11.24 -5.10 0.05
C ILE A 69 10.95 -4.76 -1.41
N GLU A 70 11.46 -3.62 -1.85
CA GLU A 70 11.29 -3.14 -3.22
C GLU A 70 12.61 -3.20 -3.97
N ILE A 71 12.60 -3.80 -5.16
CA ILE A 71 13.72 -3.78 -6.09
C ILE A 71 13.31 -2.96 -7.30
N ASP A 72 13.89 -1.77 -7.40
CA ASP A 72 13.67 -0.85 -8.50
C ASP A 72 14.72 -1.09 -9.60
N ARG A 73 14.20 -1.31 -10.80
CA ARG A 73 14.92 -1.57 -12.06
C ARG A 73 14.56 -0.56 -13.14
N SER A 74 14.10 0.64 -12.77
CA SER A 74 13.73 1.70 -13.72
C SER A 74 14.88 2.13 -14.61
N ASP A 75 16.12 2.08 -14.11
CA ASP A 75 17.34 2.45 -14.83
C ASP A 75 18.14 1.22 -15.31
N TRP A 76 17.42 0.17 -15.72
CA TRP A 76 18.03 -1.08 -16.22
C TRP A 76 18.86 -0.86 -17.50
N GLU A 77 18.57 0.18 -18.29
CA GLU A 77 19.34 0.54 -19.49
C GLU A 77 20.78 0.94 -19.14
N SER A 78 20.96 1.61 -17.99
CA SER A 78 22.27 1.93 -17.41
C SER A 78 22.84 0.76 -16.60
N CYS A 79 22.18 -0.40 -16.61
CA CYS A 79 22.49 -1.58 -15.81
C CYS A 79 22.61 -1.25 -14.32
N THR A 80 21.62 -0.55 -13.79
CA THR A 80 21.54 -0.24 -12.37
C THR A 80 20.27 -0.80 -11.75
N ILE A 81 20.37 -1.20 -10.48
CA ILE A 81 19.23 -1.57 -9.64
C ILE A 81 19.40 -0.98 -8.25
N ARG A 82 18.30 -0.75 -7.54
CA ARG A 82 18.33 -0.37 -6.13
C ARG A 82 17.35 -1.19 -5.31
N CYS A 83 17.64 -1.32 -4.03
CA CYS A 83 16.82 -2.02 -3.06
C CYS A 83 16.41 -1.08 -1.92
N THR A 84 15.12 -1.07 -1.61
CA THR A 84 14.54 -0.25 -0.55
C THR A 84 13.71 -1.11 0.38
N PHE A 85 13.80 -0.83 1.67
CA PHE A 85 13.02 -1.48 2.72
C PHE A 85 12.01 -0.48 3.28
N GLN A 86 10.74 -0.88 3.40
CA GLN A 86 9.66 0.00 3.88
C GLN A 86 8.78 -0.66 4.93
N THR A 87 8.37 0.10 5.94
CA THR A 87 7.29 -0.31 6.84
C THR A 87 6.54 0.91 7.39
N GLY A 88 5.21 0.91 7.24
CA GLY A 88 4.40 2.07 7.58
C GLY A 88 4.84 3.31 6.80
N SER A 89 5.16 4.40 7.50
CA SER A 89 5.71 5.63 6.91
C SER A 89 7.23 5.66 6.83
N ASN A 90 7.92 4.61 7.28
CA ASN A 90 9.39 4.54 7.33
C ASN A 90 9.93 3.85 6.09
N SER A 91 11.03 4.38 5.55
CA SER A 91 11.75 3.80 4.42
C SER A 91 13.26 3.97 4.60
N ILE A 92 14.02 2.97 4.17
CA ILE A 92 15.48 3.00 4.18
C ILE A 92 16.04 2.30 2.94
N SER A 93 17.03 2.92 2.27
CA SER A 93 17.75 2.29 1.16
C SER A 93 18.71 1.21 1.69
N SER A 94 19.03 0.23 0.85
CA SER A 94 19.92 -0.86 1.23
C SER A 94 21.35 -0.40 1.57
N THR A 95 21.86 0.62 0.90
CA THR A 95 23.17 1.23 1.21
C THR A 95 23.17 2.00 2.52
N LYS A 96 22.10 2.73 2.82
CA LYS A 96 21.98 3.43 4.11
C LYS A 96 21.88 2.44 5.25
N LEU A 97 21.14 1.34 5.05
CA LEU A 97 21.01 0.28 6.04
C LEU A 97 22.33 -0.48 6.28
N ALA A 98 23.09 -0.77 5.23
CA ALA A 98 24.30 -1.58 5.30
C ALA A 98 25.56 -0.78 5.67
N GLU A 99 25.71 0.42 5.12
CA GLU A 99 26.96 1.18 5.09
C GLU A 99 26.82 2.59 5.70
N GLY A 100 25.60 3.04 6.00
CA GLY A 100 25.33 4.42 6.41
C GLY A 100 25.58 5.45 5.30
N SER A 101 25.65 5.01 4.04
CA SER A 101 25.92 5.85 2.86
C SER A 101 24.62 6.17 2.08
N ILE A 102 24.64 7.23 1.26
CA ILE A 102 23.47 7.71 0.48
C ILE A 102 23.53 7.25 -1.00
N HIS A 103 24.47 6.35 -1.37
CA HIS A 103 24.50 5.87 -2.75
C HIS A 103 23.30 4.97 -3.02
N GLU A 104 22.36 5.35 -3.89
CA GLU A 104 21.13 4.56 -4.02
C GLU A 104 21.24 3.37 -4.98
N TRP A 105 22.14 3.44 -5.97
CA TRP A 105 22.16 2.50 -7.10
C TRP A 105 23.36 1.55 -7.09
N TYR A 106 23.09 0.28 -7.37
CA TYR A 106 24.08 -0.76 -7.62
C TYR A 106 24.21 -0.96 -9.12
N VAL A 107 25.43 -0.77 -9.63
CA VAL A 107 25.77 -0.94 -11.04
C VAL A 107 26.26 -2.38 -11.27
N TYR A 108 25.82 -3.01 -12.36
CA TYR A 108 26.33 -4.30 -12.83
C TYR A 108 26.65 -4.24 -14.32
N GLN A 109 27.59 -5.05 -14.78
CA GLN A 109 28.00 -5.11 -16.20
C GLN A 109 27.84 -6.51 -16.80
N SER A 110 27.55 -7.50 -15.96
CA SER A 110 27.40 -8.90 -16.34
C SER A 110 26.24 -9.56 -15.60
N LYS A 111 25.81 -10.73 -16.09
CA LYS A 111 24.81 -11.55 -15.40
C LYS A 111 25.33 -12.00 -14.04
N GLU A 112 26.61 -12.33 -13.97
CA GLU A 112 27.30 -12.78 -12.77
C GLU A 112 27.33 -11.67 -11.72
N GLU A 113 27.63 -10.43 -12.11
CA GLU A 113 27.55 -9.27 -11.21
C GLU A 113 26.12 -8.99 -10.75
N LEU A 114 25.12 -9.07 -11.64
CA LEU A 114 23.72 -8.96 -11.24
C LEU A 114 23.34 -10.03 -10.19
N HIS A 115 23.79 -11.27 -10.38
CA HIS A 115 23.61 -12.32 -9.39
C HIS A 115 24.27 -11.98 -8.04
N GLN A 116 25.46 -11.39 -8.05
CA GLN A 116 26.15 -10.95 -6.83
C GLN A 116 25.37 -9.84 -6.11
N VAL A 117 24.91 -8.81 -6.84
CA VAL A 117 24.12 -7.72 -6.27
C VAL A 117 22.82 -8.26 -5.65
N LEU A 118 22.12 -9.16 -6.34
CA LEU A 118 20.88 -9.75 -5.81
C LEU A 118 21.14 -10.66 -4.61
N ASN A 119 22.21 -11.46 -4.61
CA ASN A 119 22.59 -12.24 -3.43
C ASN A 119 22.91 -11.33 -2.23
N TYR A 120 23.60 -10.23 -2.48
CA TYR A 120 23.89 -9.22 -1.47
C TYR A 120 22.59 -8.63 -0.89
N PHE A 121 21.58 -8.30 -1.71
CA PHE A 121 20.27 -7.86 -1.20
C PHE A 121 19.63 -8.89 -0.27
N GLY A 122 19.69 -10.18 -0.61
CA GLY A 122 19.21 -11.25 0.27
C GLY A 122 19.97 -11.31 1.60
N GLU A 123 21.29 -11.11 1.58
CA GLU A 123 22.12 -11.05 2.79
C GLU A 123 21.78 -9.83 3.66
N LEU A 124 21.53 -8.67 3.04
CA LEU A 124 21.10 -7.48 3.75
C LEU A 124 19.76 -7.67 4.45
N VAL A 125 18.84 -8.40 3.81
CA VAL A 125 17.55 -8.73 4.43
C VAL A 125 17.77 -9.54 5.70
N GLU A 126 18.52 -10.64 5.59
CA GLU A 126 18.77 -11.55 6.71
C GLU A 126 19.55 -10.90 7.85
N LYS A 127 20.56 -10.08 7.52
CA LYS A 127 21.48 -9.51 8.50
C LYS A 127 20.97 -8.23 9.15
N TYR A 128 20.23 -7.41 8.41
CA TYR A 128 19.87 -6.06 8.85
C TYR A 128 18.37 -5.75 8.72
N ALA A 129 17.74 -6.05 7.57
CA ALA A 129 16.39 -5.55 7.32
C ALA A 129 15.36 -6.16 8.28
N LEU A 130 15.49 -7.45 8.63
CA LEU A 130 14.58 -8.10 9.59
C LEU A 130 14.57 -7.40 10.95
N GLN A 131 15.75 -7.03 11.47
CA GLN A 131 15.85 -6.28 12.72
C GLN A 131 15.31 -4.86 12.56
N TRP A 132 15.67 -4.19 11.46
CA TRP A 132 15.18 -2.85 11.17
C TRP A 132 13.65 -2.79 11.11
N PHE A 133 13.00 -3.76 10.46
CA PHE A 133 11.55 -3.90 10.46
C PHE A 133 10.99 -4.10 11.87
N ALA A 134 11.63 -4.91 12.71
CA ALA A 134 11.18 -5.11 14.09
C ALA A 134 11.23 -3.81 14.92
N GLU A 135 12.23 -2.96 14.68
CA GLU A 135 12.44 -1.69 15.39
C GLU A 135 11.52 -0.56 14.89
N HIS A 136 11.10 -0.61 13.62
CA HIS A 136 10.38 0.50 12.97
C HIS A 136 8.94 0.16 12.56
N ALA A 137 8.52 -1.10 12.71
CA ALA A 137 7.14 -1.50 12.44
C ALA A 137 6.18 -0.77 13.38
N VAL A 138 5.15 -0.19 12.79
CA VAL A 138 4.11 0.51 13.53
C VAL A 138 3.12 -0.52 14.04
N VAL A 139 2.85 -0.53 15.35
CA VAL A 139 1.74 -1.30 15.90
C VAL A 139 0.45 -0.72 15.34
N LEU A 140 -0.27 -1.54 14.58
CA LEU A 140 -1.57 -1.15 14.06
C LEU A 140 -2.59 -1.26 15.18
N SER A 141 -3.52 -0.30 15.23
CA SER A 141 -4.74 -0.52 15.98
C SER A 141 -5.43 -1.76 15.41
N PRO A 142 -5.96 -2.66 16.26
CA PRO A 142 -6.72 -3.79 15.76
C PRO A 142 -7.82 -3.27 14.83
N ALA A 143 -7.97 -3.90 13.67
CA ALA A 143 -9.05 -3.60 12.75
C ALA A 143 -10.39 -3.71 13.50
N PRO A 144 -11.39 -2.87 13.17
CA PRO A 144 -12.70 -3.03 13.76
C PRO A 144 -13.25 -4.43 13.44
N PRO A 145 -14.10 -5.01 14.32
CA PRO A 145 -14.75 -6.28 14.04
C PRO A 145 -15.53 -6.18 12.73
N ASN A 146 -15.79 -7.34 12.11
CA ASN A 146 -16.65 -7.37 10.94
C ASN A 146 -18.12 -7.10 11.34
N TYR A 147 -18.47 -5.84 11.55
CA TYR A 147 -19.81 -5.42 11.94
C TYR A 147 -20.86 -5.57 10.82
N LEU A 148 -20.48 -6.17 9.68
CA LEU A 148 -21.38 -6.66 8.63
C LEU A 148 -21.78 -8.13 8.84
N GLY A 149 -21.22 -8.79 9.86
CA GLY A 149 -21.52 -10.17 10.20
C GLY A 149 -22.94 -10.36 10.72
N THR A 150 -23.46 -11.59 10.61
CA THR A 150 -24.83 -11.92 11.04
C THR A 150 -25.08 -11.67 12.53
N GLU A 151 -24.03 -11.72 13.34
CA GLU A 151 -24.06 -11.47 14.78
C GLU A 151 -24.36 -10.01 15.14
N TRP A 152 -24.24 -9.08 14.18
CA TRP A 152 -24.52 -7.66 14.39
C TRP A 152 -25.92 -7.23 13.95
N ILE A 153 -26.66 -8.07 13.20
CA ILE A 153 -27.92 -7.68 12.55
C ILE A 153 -28.93 -7.11 13.54
N ASP A 154 -29.21 -7.84 14.62
CA ASP A 154 -30.22 -7.43 15.61
C ASP A 154 -29.80 -6.12 16.29
N PHE A 155 -28.51 -6.00 16.65
CA PHE A 155 -27.97 -4.78 17.25
C PHE A 155 -28.05 -3.56 16.32
N MET A 156 -27.74 -3.75 15.03
CA MET A 156 -27.84 -2.69 14.02
C MET A 156 -29.29 -2.26 13.81
N HIS A 157 -30.21 -3.23 13.75
CA HIS A 157 -31.63 -2.96 13.59
C HIS A 157 -32.18 -2.14 14.77
N ASP A 158 -31.92 -2.59 16.00
CA ASP A 158 -32.35 -1.90 17.22
C ASP A 158 -31.78 -0.48 17.29
N PHE A 159 -30.52 -0.29 16.91
CA PHE A 159 -29.87 1.03 16.87
C PHE A 159 -30.54 1.97 15.85
N ILE A 160 -30.83 1.47 14.64
CA ILE A 160 -31.49 2.23 13.57
C ILE A 160 -32.90 2.66 14.00
N GLU A 161 -33.68 1.73 14.56
CA GLU A 161 -35.05 2.00 14.99
C GLU A 161 -35.09 3.00 16.15
N THR A 162 -34.25 2.78 17.17
CA THR A 162 -34.19 3.63 18.38
C THR A 162 -33.83 5.07 18.05
N ASN A 163 -32.89 5.26 17.11
CA ASN A 163 -32.41 6.58 16.71
C ASN A 163 -33.14 7.15 15.49
N HIS A 164 -34.18 6.46 14.99
CA HIS A 164 -34.98 6.87 13.83
C HIS A 164 -34.16 7.19 12.57
N ILE A 165 -33.09 6.41 12.35
CA ILE A 165 -32.19 6.59 11.21
C ILE A 165 -32.88 6.07 9.94
N LYS A 166 -32.97 6.92 8.92
CA LYS A 166 -33.48 6.52 7.60
C LYS A 166 -32.33 6.37 6.64
N LEU A 167 -31.94 5.12 6.35
CA LEU A 167 -30.75 4.84 5.55
C LEU A 167 -30.85 5.36 4.10
N GLU A 168 -32.05 5.54 3.56
CA GLU A 168 -32.29 6.11 2.23
C GLU A 168 -32.26 7.64 2.20
N ASP A 169 -32.23 8.30 3.37
CA ASP A 169 -32.33 9.74 3.51
C ASP A 169 -30.99 10.33 3.96
N PRO A 170 -30.28 11.10 3.11
CA PRO A 170 -29.02 11.75 3.48
C PRO A 170 -29.11 12.67 4.69
N SER A 171 -30.30 13.19 5.03
CA SER A 171 -30.46 14.02 6.24
C SER A 171 -30.20 13.23 7.53
N SER A 172 -30.28 11.90 7.49
CA SER A 172 -29.92 11.03 8.61
C SER A 172 -28.44 11.13 9.00
N VAL A 173 -27.56 11.63 8.12
CA VAL A 173 -26.15 11.91 8.47
C VAL A 173 -26.05 12.94 9.60
N VAL A 174 -26.97 13.90 9.67
CA VAL A 174 -27.03 14.89 10.77
C VAL A 174 -27.32 14.19 12.11
N ILE A 175 -28.21 13.21 12.11
CA ILE A 175 -28.54 12.41 13.31
C ILE A 175 -27.28 11.67 13.79
N LEU A 176 -26.52 11.08 12.87
CA LEU A 176 -25.26 10.40 13.21
C LEU A 176 -24.23 11.35 13.83
N ASP A 177 -24.09 12.57 13.28
CA ASP A 177 -23.23 13.61 13.85
C ASP A 177 -23.69 14.06 15.25
N GLU A 178 -25.00 14.14 15.49
CA GLU A 178 -25.56 14.46 16.80
C GLU A 178 -25.31 13.35 17.83
N LEU A 179 -25.38 12.08 17.41
CA LEU A 179 -25.05 10.94 18.26
C LEU A 179 -23.57 10.92 18.61
N ILE A 180 -22.66 11.18 17.66
CA ILE A 180 -21.21 11.22 17.92
C ILE A 180 -20.83 12.30 18.96
N LYS A 181 -21.58 13.40 19.05
CA LYS A 181 -21.35 14.44 20.06
C LYS A 181 -21.76 14.02 21.47
N GLN A 182 -22.55 12.96 21.59
CA GLN A 182 -22.86 12.32 22.85
C GLN A 182 -21.71 11.37 23.21
N GLU A 183 -21.51 11.08 24.50
CA GLU A 183 -20.56 10.03 24.88
C GLU A 183 -21.11 8.68 24.40
N ILE A 184 -20.60 8.20 23.26
CA ILE A 184 -20.96 6.91 22.67
C ILE A 184 -19.93 5.84 23.02
N ASP A 185 -20.41 4.61 23.12
CA ASP A 185 -19.53 3.46 23.30
C ASP A 185 -18.96 2.94 21.96
N GLN A 186 -18.13 1.89 22.07
CA GLN A 186 -17.45 1.31 20.94
C GLN A 186 -18.41 0.56 19.99
N ASN A 187 -19.47 -0.05 20.49
CA ASN A 187 -20.48 -0.72 19.66
C ASN A 187 -21.34 0.30 18.92
N GLU A 188 -21.72 1.39 19.58
CA GLU A 188 -22.41 2.52 18.95
C GLU A 188 -21.54 3.16 17.87
N THR A 189 -20.23 3.25 18.08
CA THR A 189 -19.28 3.68 17.04
C THR A 189 -19.36 2.79 15.79
N TYR A 190 -19.48 1.46 15.96
CA TYR A 190 -19.67 0.53 14.85
C TYR A 190 -21.04 0.69 14.19
N SER A 191 -22.10 0.92 14.96
CA SER A 191 -23.44 1.17 14.41
C SER A 191 -23.52 2.46 13.60
N ILE A 192 -22.90 3.53 14.08
CA ILE A 192 -22.80 4.79 13.33
C ILE A 192 -22.00 4.58 12.05
N SER A 193 -20.89 3.83 12.12
CA SER A 193 -20.07 3.49 10.95
C SER A 193 -20.85 2.68 9.91
N PHE A 194 -21.66 1.72 10.35
CA PHE A 194 -22.55 0.93 9.50
C PHE A 194 -23.62 1.82 8.84
N CYS A 195 -24.35 2.61 9.63
CA CYS A 195 -25.41 3.48 9.13
C CYS A 195 -24.89 4.50 8.12
N PHE A 196 -23.75 5.13 8.41
CA PHE A 196 -23.11 6.05 7.49
C PHE A 196 -22.75 5.35 6.17
N GLY A 197 -22.19 4.13 6.26
CA GLY A 197 -21.85 3.35 5.08
C GLY A 197 -23.06 2.96 4.23
N GLU A 198 -24.15 2.53 4.86
CA GLU A 198 -25.41 2.21 4.19
C GLU A 198 -26.03 3.41 3.49
N ILE A 199 -25.96 4.61 4.09
CA ILE A 199 -26.41 5.86 3.45
C ILE A 199 -25.60 6.11 2.17
N ILE A 200 -24.27 5.96 2.22
CA ILE A 200 -23.40 6.12 1.04
C ILE A 200 -23.72 5.06 -0.03
N ILE A 201 -23.95 3.81 0.35
CA ILE A 201 -24.34 2.74 -0.57
C ILE A 201 -25.65 3.07 -1.28
N LYS A 202 -26.70 3.39 -0.52
CA LYS A 202 -28.03 3.68 -1.06
C LYS A 202 -28.04 4.93 -1.95
N ARG A 203 -27.18 5.90 -1.65
CA ARG A 203 -27.09 7.15 -2.41
C ARG A 203 -26.21 7.06 -3.65
N PHE A 204 -25.06 6.42 -3.54
CA PHE A 204 -23.99 6.46 -4.55
C PHE A 204 -23.67 5.09 -5.16
N GLY A 205 -24.44 4.04 -4.85
CA GLY A 205 -24.27 2.71 -5.43
C GLY A 205 -22.95 2.02 -5.05
N ALA A 206 -22.40 2.35 -3.89
CA ALA A 206 -21.19 1.70 -3.37
C ALA A 206 -21.45 0.24 -2.95
N GLU A 207 -20.40 -0.50 -2.67
CA GLU A 207 -20.47 -1.88 -2.19
C GLU A 207 -19.60 -2.07 -0.95
N TRP A 208 -20.08 -2.88 0.00
CA TRP A 208 -19.26 -3.33 1.13
C TRP A 208 -18.18 -4.32 0.69
N GLU A 209 -17.01 -4.19 1.30
CA GLU A 209 -15.90 -5.13 1.25
C GLU A 209 -15.30 -5.26 2.65
N TYR A 210 -14.96 -6.48 3.06
CA TYR A 210 -14.23 -6.68 4.31
C TYR A 210 -12.72 -6.78 4.05
N ASN A 211 -11.97 -5.86 4.65
CA ASN A 211 -10.52 -5.84 4.65
C ASN A 211 -10.00 -6.28 6.04
N LYS A 212 -9.04 -7.20 6.09
CA LYS A 212 -8.53 -7.73 7.38
C LYS A 212 -7.75 -6.69 8.22
N GLU A 213 -7.19 -5.68 7.57
CA GLU A 213 -6.39 -4.63 8.22
C GLU A 213 -7.24 -3.39 8.54
N GLN A 214 -8.29 -3.12 7.77
CA GLN A 214 -9.12 -1.90 7.86
C GLN A 214 -10.56 -2.16 8.32
N GLY A 215 -10.98 -3.42 8.39
CA GLY A 215 -12.36 -3.84 8.63
C GLY A 215 -13.29 -3.60 7.44
N PRO A 216 -14.59 -3.35 7.68
CA PRO A 216 -15.55 -2.99 6.63
C PRO A 216 -15.19 -1.69 5.90
N VAL A 217 -15.11 -1.76 4.57
CA VAL A 217 -14.75 -0.66 3.66
C VAL A 217 -15.77 -0.58 2.54
N LEU A 218 -16.05 0.63 2.05
CA LEU A 218 -16.83 0.87 0.85
C LEU A 218 -15.91 0.96 -0.37
N LYS A 219 -16.29 0.26 -1.44
CA LYS A 219 -15.65 0.34 -2.76
C LYS A 219 -16.68 0.70 -3.84
N ASN A 220 -16.19 0.94 -5.05
CA ASN A 220 -17.03 1.19 -6.23
C ASN A 220 -18.00 2.37 -6.01
N ILE A 221 -17.61 3.38 -5.23
CA ILE A 221 -18.48 4.53 -4.95
C ILE A 221 -18.74 5.25 -6.28
N ALA A 222 -20.02 5.44 -6.63
CA ALA A 222 -20.48 5.95 -7.93
C ALA A 222 -19.94 5.15 -9.13
N GLY A 223 -19.69 3.85 -8.96
CA GLY A 223 -19.15 2.98 -10.01
C GLY A 223 -17.65 3.14 -10.26
N ASN A 224 -16.93 3.91 -9.46
CA ASN A 224 -15.48 4.10 -9.59
C ASN A 224 -14.69 3.09 -8.70
N PRO A 225 -13.96 2.11 -9.27
CA PRO A 225 -13.25 1.09 -8.50
C PRO A 225 -12.11 1.62 -7.61
N GLU A 226 -11.52 2.76 -7.99
CA GLU A 226 -10.46 3.41 -7.23
C GLU A 226 -11.02 4.25 -6.08
N PHE A 227 -12.31 4.59 -6.13
CA PHE A 227 -12.92 5.42 -5.11
C PHE A 227 -13.43 4.58 -3.93
N LYS A 228 -12.61 4.55 -2.87
CA LYS A 228 -12.86 3.77 -1.65
C LYS A 228 -12.90 4.65 -0.41
N ARG A 229 -13.71 4.27 0.59
CA ARG A 229 -13.79 4.93 1.89
C ARG A 229 -14.02 3.89 2.99
N SER A 230 -13.36 4.06 4.15
CA SER A 230 -13.68 3.30 5.36
C SER A 230 -14.60 4.15 6.24
N PRO A 231 -15.88 3.79 6.40
CA PRO A 231 -16.79 4.52 7.28
C PRO A 231 -16.28 4.59 8.72
N HIS A 232 -15.68 3.50 9.22
CA HIS A 232 -15.11 3.47 10.57
C HIS A 232 -13.98 4.50 10.76
N GLU A 233 -13.06 4.62 9.80
CA GLU A 233 -11.99 5.61 9.86
C GLU A 233 -12.53 7.05 9.80
N LEU A 234 -13.61 7.29 9.05
CA LEU A 234 -14.24 8.60 8.99
C LEU A 234 -14.91 8.96 10.33
N VAL A 235 -15.66 8.03 10.93
CA VAL A 235 -16.26 8.22 12.27
C VAL A 235 -15.18 8.45 13.33
N LYS A 236 -14.11 7.64 13.31
CA LYS A 236 -12.98 7.80 14.24
C LYS A 236 -12.32 9.18 14.12
N LYS A 237 -12.10 9.67 12.90
CA LYS A 237 -11.59 11.03 12.68
C LYS A 237 -12.52 12.10 13.25
N VAL A 238 -13.84 11.95 13.13
CA VAL A 238 -14.79 12.89 13.73
C VAL A 238 -14.65 12.88 15.26
N LEU A 239 -14.65 11.70 15.89
CA LEU A 239 -14.46 11.53 17.33
C LEU A 239 -13.16 12.16 17.84
N GLU A 240 -12.05 11.98 17.12
CA GLU A 240 -10.73 12.49 17.51
C GLU A 240 -10.55 13.99 17.24
N SER A 241 -11.35 14.58 16.35
CA SER A 241 -11.16 15.95 15.86
C SER A 241 -11.59 17.07 16.81
N GLN A 242 -12.06 16.77 18.03
CA GLN A 242 -12.57 17.76 18.97
C GLN A 242 -13.61 18.72 18.34
N ASN A 243 -14.56 18.17 17.58
CA ASN A 243 -15.63 18.91 16.86
C ASN A 243 -15.18 19.77 15.66
N GLN A 244 -13.97 19.55 15.11
CA GLN A 244 -13.53 20.24 13.90
C GLN A 244 -14.01 19.58 12.59
N LEU A 245 -14.36 18.30 12.66
CA LEU A 245 -14.86 17.51 11.54
C LEU A 245 -16.28 17.01 11.82
N SER A 246 -16.98 16.60 10.77
CA SER A 246 -18.32 16.01 10.86
C SER A 246 -18.52 15.00 9.74
N LEU A 247 -19.41 14.02 9.95
CA LEU A 247 -19.83 13.08 8.92
C LEU A 247 -20.57 13.79 7.81
N GLN A 248 -21.34 14.85 8.12
CA GLN A 248 -21.98 15.69 7.12
C GLN A 248 -20.96 16.26 6.12
N ARG A 249 -19.81 16.74 6.61
CA ARG A 249 -18.74 17.25 5.76
C ARG A 249 -18.18 16.14 4.86
N TYR A 250 -17.90 14.96 5.41
CA TYR A 250 -17.40 13.84 4.62
C TYR A 250 -18.39 13.34 3.58
N TYR A 251 -19.69 13.34 3.90
CA TYR A 251 -20.74 13.06 2.94
C TYR A 251 -20.72 14.07 1.79
N SER A 252 -20.67 15.38 2.09
CA SER A 252 -20.59 16.42 1.06
C SER A 252 -19.32 16.35 0.22
N ASP A 253 -18.17 16.00 0.82
CA ASP A 253 -16.92 15.81 0.08
C ASP A 253 -17.03 14.62 -0.90
N ILE A 254 -17.73 13.54 -0.52
CA ILE A 254 -18.01 12.42 -1.41
C ILE A 254 -18.96 12.85 -2.53
N GLU A 255 -20.06 13.53 -2.19
CA GLU A 255 -21.04 14.03 -3.15
C GLU A 255 -20.39 14.93 -4.21
N PHE A 256 -19.56 15.89 -3.77
CA PHE A 256 -18.81 16.78 -4.65
C PHE A 256 -17.90 16.01 -5.62
N VAL A 257 -17.13 15.04 -5.12
CA VAL A 257 -16.25 14.22 -5.98
C VAL A 257 -17.05 13.37 -6.96
N VAL A 258 -18.23 12.90 -6.57
CA VAL A 258 -19.11 12.11 -7.46
C VAL A 258 -19.71 12.96 -8.57
N GLU A 259 -20.09 14.21 -8.28
CA GLU A 259 -20.64 15.14 -9.27
C GLU A 259 -19.64 15.56 -10.35
N ASP A 260 -18.34 15.45 -10.07
CA ASP A 260 -17.24 15.74 -11.01
C ASP A 260 -16.94 14.58 -11.99
N PHE A 261 -17.60 13.41 -11.87
CA PHE A 261 -17.40 12.25 -12.76
C PHE A 261 -18.27 12.25 -14.02
#